data_AF-A0A7V8VU76-F1
#
_entry.id   AF-A0A7V8VU76-F1
#
_cell.length_a   1.000
_cell.length_b   1.000
_cell.length_c   1.000
_cell.angle_alpha   90.00
_cell.angle_beta   90.00
_cell.angle_gamma   90.00
#
_symmetry.space_group_name_H-M   'P 1'
#
loop_
_entity.id
_entity.type
_entity.pdbx_description
1 polymer ?
#
loop_
_entity_poly.entity_id
_entity_poly.type
_entity_poly.pdbx_seq_one_letter_code
_entity_poly.pdbx_strand_id
1 'polypeptide(L)'
;SISWSSSNSSIASVNASGRVSALQPGTVTITATSEGRTGTATVMVLPGAPARLEIHGGDDQRGNRGAPLPNLLAVRVTDAQMNPVPGVTVTWTIVMGEGTVLPATAETNANGIATTQWTLGSKPGNQRVAAAVAGLSTVTFSAQAR
;
A
#
# COMPACT_ATOMS: atom_id res chain seq x y z
N SER A 1 25.78 -25.08 -24.12
CA SER A 1 25.80 -23.96 -23.15
C SER A 1 24.37 -23.50 -22.93
N ILE A 2 24.07 -22.93 -21.76
CA ILE A 2 22.74 -22.37 -21.47
C ILE A 2 22.83 -20.85 -21.64
N SER A 3 21.91 -20.24 -22.38
CA SER A 3 21.71 -18.79 -22.36
C SER A 3 20.52 -18.43 -21.47
N TRP A 4 20.67 -17.32 -20.73
CA TRP A 4 19.67 -16.85 -19.78
C TRP A 4 19.18 -15.47 -20.18
N SER A 5 17.89 -15.23 -19.98
CA SER A 5 17.30 -13.89 -20.13
C SER A 5 16.21 -13.64 -19.09
N SER A 6 15.96 -12.36 -18.82
CA SER A 6 14.85 -11.87 -18.02
C SER A 6 13.92 -11.05 -18.91
N SER A 7 12.61 -11.18 -18.72
CA SER A 7 11.64 -10.34 -19.41
C SER A 7 11.74 -8.86 -19.02
N ASN A 8 12.30 -8.56 -17.83
CA ASN A 8 12.62 -7.18 -17.41
C ASN A 8 13.78 -7.18 -16.40
N SER A 9 14.98 -6.86 -16.87
CA SER A 9 16.19 -6.81 -16.04
C SER A 9 16.22 -5.66 -15.02
N SER A 10 15.27 -4.72 -15.06
CA SER A 10 15.14 -3.67 -14.03
C SER A 10 14.36 -4.15 -12.80
N ILE A 11 13.56 -5.22 -12.92
CA ILE A 11 12.82 -5.85 -11.80
C ILE A 11 13.67 -6.98 -11.22
N ALA A 12 14.15 -7.91 -12.07
CA ALA A 12 15.13 -8.90 -11.67
C ALA A 12 16.07 -9.25 -12.83
N SER A 13 17.37 -9.31 -12.55
CA SER A 13 18.40 -9.69 -13.52
C SER A 13 18.82 -11.14 -13.33
N VAL A 14 19.29 -11.80 -14.39
CA VAL A 14 19.86 -13.15 -14.35
C VAL A 14 21.23 -13.13 -15.03
N ASN A 15 22.24 -13.72 -14.39
CA ASN A 15 23.59 -13.78 -14.97
C ASN A 15 23.79 -15.05 -15.82
N ALA A 16 24.96 -15.20 -16.45
CA ALA A 16 25.28 -16.34 -17.31
C ALA A 16 25.28 -17.70 -16.59
N SER A 17 25.44 -17.72 -15.26
CA SER A 17 25.36 -18.94 -14.45
C SER A 17 23.94 -19.24 -13.93
N GLY A 18 22.93 -18.47 -14.34
CA GLY A 18 21.54 -18.63 -13.91
C GLY A 18 21.21 -18.04 -12.53
N ARG A 19 22.12 -17.25 -11.92
CA ARG A 19 21.84 -16.59 -10.64
C ARG A 19 20.95 -15.38 -10.86
N VAL A 20 19.77 -15.39 -10.26
CA VAL A 20 18.80 -14.28 -10.29
C VAL A 20 19.09 -13.30 -9.16
N SER A 21 19.05 -11.99 -9.45
CA SER A 21 19.14 -10.91 -8.46
C SER A 21 17.88 -10.05 -8.52
N ALA A 22 17.21 -9.89 -7.39
CA ALA A 22 16.04 -9.01 -7.24
C ALA A 22 16.47 -7.55 -7.13
N LEU A 23 15.76 -6.65 -7.82
CA LEU A 23 16.11 -5.23 -7.91
C LEU A 23 14.94 -4.32 -7.53
N GLN A 24 13.78 -4.53 -8.15
CA GLN A 24 12.56 -3.75 -7.87
C GLN A 24 11.35 -4.68 -7.76
N PRO A 25 10.32 -4.30 -6.99
CA PRO A 25 9.09 -5.09 -6.91
C PRO A 25 8.41 -5.24 -8.26
N GLY A 26 7.87 -6.43 -8.51
CA GLY A 26 7.19 -6.76 -9.76
C GLY A 26 7.38 -8.21 -10.14
N THR A 27 6.80 -8.58 -11.28
CA THR A 27 6.83 -9.95 -11.79
C THR A 27 7.58 -10.01 -13.11
N VAL A 28 8.50 -10.96 -13.22
CA VAL A 28 9.23 -11.24 -14.46
C VAL A 28 9.24 -12.72 -14.78
N THR A 29 9.44 -13.03 -16.06
CA THR A 29 9.74 -14.37 -16.52
C THR A 29 11.23 -14.48 -16.79
N ILE A 30 11.88 -15.47 -16.17
CA ILE A 30 13.26 -15.86 -16.46
C ILE A 30 13.22 -17.03 -17.45
N THR A 31 14.01 -16.95 -18.50
CA THR A 31 14.09 -17.98 -19.56
C THR A 31 15.50 -18.56 -19.61
N ALA A 32 15.59 -19.88 -19.60
CA ALA A 32 16.80 -20.63 -19.87
C ALA A 32 16.68 -21.31 -21.25
N THR A 33 17.68 -21.15 -22.11
CA THR A 33 17.71 -21.79 -23.43
C THR A 33 18.94 -22.68 -23.55
N SER A 34 18.76 -23.94 -23.88
CA SER A 34 19.83 -24.90 -24.17
C SER A 34 19.50 -25.66 -25.44
N GLU A 35 20.42 -25.67 -26.41
CA GLU A 35 20.28 -26.43 -27.67
C GLU A 35 18.94 -26.17 -28.38
N GLY A 36 18.49 -24.91 -28.40
CA GLY A 36 17.23 -24.49 -29.02
C GLY A 36 15.96 -24.82 -28.23
N ARG A 37 16.06 -25.49 -27.08
CA ARG A 37 14.94 -25.73 -26.15
C ARG A 37 14.92 -24.69 -25.05
N THR A 38 13.73 -24.33 -24.59
CA THR A 38 13.54 -23.33 -23.54
C THR A 38 12.82 -23.89 -22.33
N GLY A 39 13.16 -23.37 -21.16
CA GLY A 39 12.39 -23.51 -19.92
C GLY A 39 12.20 -22.12 -19.31
N THR A 40 11.07 -21.89 -18.67
CA THR A 40 10.73 -20.60 -18.08
C THR A 40 10.32 -20.73 -16.61
N ALA A 41 10.55 -19.67 -15.84
CA ALA A 41 10.09 -19.55 -14.47
C ALA A 41 9.59 -18.13 -14.20
N THR A 42 8.43 -18.01 -13.54
CA THR A 42 7.91 -16.72 -13.06
C THR A 42 8.56 -16.39 -11.73
N VAL A 43 9.18 -15.21 -11.64
CA VAL A 43 9.77 -14.67 -10.42
C VAL A 43 8.98 -13.44 -10.00
N MET A 44 8.45 -13.46 -8.78
CA MET A 44 7.82 -12.31 -8.15
C MET A 44 8.77 -11.71 -7.13
N VAL A 45 9.20 -10.48 -7.37
CA VAL A 45 9.97 -9.67 -6.42
C VAL A 45 9.00 -8.89 -5.56
N LEU A 46 9.08 -9.09 -4.25
CA LEU A 46 8.27 -8.37 -3.26
C LEU A 46 8.99 -7.07 -2.82
N PRO A 47 8.23 -6.04 -2.41
CA PRO A 47 8.80 -4.87 -1.75
C PRO A 47 9.43 -5.23 -0.40
N GLY A 48 10.24 -4.30 0.12
CA GLY A 48 10.80 -4.42 1.46
C GLY A 48 9.74 -4.35 2.56
N ALA A 49 10.19 -4.49 3.81
CA ALA A 49 9.31 -4.33 4.97
C ALA A 49 8.71 -2.90 5.00
N PRO A 50 7.46 -2.73 5.50
CA PRO A 50 6.87 -1.42 5.70
C PRO A 50 7.79 -0.50 6.52
N ALA A 51 8.02 0.71 6.05
CA ALA A 51 8.87 1.70 6.72
C ALA A 51 8.21 3.07 6.85
N ARG A 52 7.19 3.36 6.04
CA ARG A 52 6.50 4.65 6.03
C ARG A 52 4.99 4.48 5.86
N LEU A 53 4.25 5.26 6.63
CA LEU A 53 2.80 5.44 6.53
C LEU A 53 2.54 6.93 6.31
N GLU A 54 1.78 7.27 5.27
CA GLU A 54 1.46 8.66 4.93
C GLU A 54 0.01 8.83 4.51
N ILE A 55 -0.52 10.04 4.69
CA ILE A 55 -1.82 10.42 4.14
C ILE A 55 -1.70 10.49 2.62
N HIS A 56 -2.58 9.77 1.92
CA HIS A 56 -2.68 9.76 0.46
C HIS A 56 -3.86 10.61 -0.04
N GLY A 57 -4.93 10.74 0.75
CA GLY A 57 -6.07 11.59 0.40
C GLY A 57 -7.22 11.52 1.39
N GLY A 58 -8.21 12.40 1.23
CA GLY A 58 -9.41 12.46 2.07
C GLY A 58 -9.25 13.21 3.39
N ASP A 59 -8.17 13.96 3.58
CA ASP A 59 -7.99 14.79 4.78
C ASP A 59 -8.69 16.15 4.68
N ASP A 60 -8.84 16.83 5.82
CA ASP A 60 -9.37 18.19 5.99
C ASP A 60 -10.76 18.41 5.35
N GLN A 61 -11.60 17.38 5.41
CA GLN A 61 -12.94 17.43 4.83
C GLN A 61 -13.94 18.16 5.72
N ARG A 62 -15.08 18.50 5.12
CA ARG A 62 -16.24 19.05 5.84
C ARG A 62 -17.49 18.28 5.45
N GLY A 63 -18.35 18.01 6.43
CA GLY A 63 -19.59 17.26 6.20
C GLY A 63 -20.67 17.64 7.18
N ASN A 64 -21.90 17.23 6.85
CA ASN A 64 -23.03 17.37 7.76
C ASN A 64 -22.86 16.38 8.93
N ARG A 65 -23.33 16.77 10.11
CA ARG A 65 -23.41 15.87 11.28
C ARG A 65 -24.08 14.53 10.91
N GLY A 66 -23.48 13.41 11.30
CA GLY A 66 -24.01 12.06 11.03
C GLY A 66 -23.87 11.57 9.59
N ALA A 67 -23.32 12.37 8.67
CA ALA A 67 -23.20 12.00 7.26
C ALA A 67 -21.81 11.39 6.92
N PRO A 68 -21.75 10.48 5.93
CA PRO A 68 -20.48 10.05 5.34
C PRO A 68 -19.79 11.24 4.67
N LEU A 69 -18.48 11.33 4.84
CA LEU A 69 -17.64 12.26 4.09
C LEU A 69 -17.61 11.89 2.60
N PRO A 70 -17.59 12.88 1.68
CA PRO A 70 -17.67 12.61 0.25
C PRO A 70 -16.43 11.91 -0.31
N ASN A 71 -15.26 12.12 0.28
CA ASN A 71 -14.04 11.42 -0.11
C ASN A 71 -13.65 10.38 0.96
N LEU A 72 -13.20 9.21 0.52
CA LEU A 72 -12.63 8.20 1.41
C LEU A 72 -11.34 8.72 2.03
N LEU A 73 -11.08 8.32 3.28
CA LEU A 73 -9.74 8.45 3.84
C LEU A 73 -8.83 7.44 3.13
N ALA A 74 -7.66 7.89 2.71
CA ALA A 74 -6.68 7.05 2.04
C ALA A 74 -5.31 7.27 2.66
N VAL A 75 -4.64 6.18 3.02
CA VAL A 75 -3.21 6.20 3.37
C VAL A 75 -2.41 5.40 2.35
N ARG A 76 -1.12 5.69 2.26
CA ARG A 76 -0.16 4.89 1.50
C ARG A 76 0.91 4.35 2.44
N VAL A 77 1.25 3.07 2.25
CA VAL A 77 2.36 2.39 2.93
C VAL A 77 3.47 2.11 1.92
N THR A 78 4.69 2.51 2.27
CA THR A 78 5.89 2.23 1.46
C THR A 78 7.01 1.61 2.29
N ASP A 79 7.93 0.93 1.62
CA ASP A 79 9.20 0.50 2.20
C ASP A 79 10.19 1.67 2.31
N ALA A 80 11.40 1.38 2.79
CA ALA A 80 12.46 2.38 2.96
C ALA A 80 13.00 2.95 1.63
N GLN A 81 12.73 2.29 0.50
CA GLN A 81 13.09 2.71 -0.84
C GLN A 81 11.93 3.39 -1.58
N MET A 82 10.85 3.72 -0.87
CA MET A 82 9.62 4.33 -1.43
C MET A 82 8.83 3.43 -2.37
N ASN A 83 9.08 2.12 -2.37
CA ASN A 83 8.22 1.18 -3.11
C ASN A 83 6.92 0.93 -2.34
N PRO A 84 5.77 0.82 -3.03
CA PRO A 84 4.51 0.50 -2.37
C PRO A 84 4.53 -0.92 -1.78
N VAL A 85 3.97 -1.09 -0.58
CA VAL A 85 3.89 -2.40 0.09
C VAL A 85 2.43 -2.86 0.12
N PRO A 86 2.02 -3.88 -0.67
CA PRO A 86 0.68 -4.45 -0.63
C PRO A 86 0.50 -5.40 0.56
N GLY A 87 -0.76 -5.66 0.95
CA GLY A 87 -1.12 -6.61 2.00
C GLY A 87 -0.85 -6.14 3.42
N VAL A 88 -0.50 -4.86 3.63
CA VAL A 88 -0.27 -4.29 4.96
C VAL A 88 -1.61 -3.93 5.59
N THR A 89 -1.91 -4.49 6.77
CA THR A 89 -3.10 -4.11 7.52
C THR A 89 -2.97 -2.71 8.12
N VAL A 90 -3.90 -1.83 7.76
CA VAL A 90 -4.09 -0.50 8.34
C VAL A 90 -5.31 -0.53 9.25
N THR A 91 -5.13 -0.06 10.49
CA THR A 91 -6.21 0.10 11.47
C THR A 91 -6.63 1.55 11.57
N TRP A 92 -7.93 1.81 11.49
CA TRP A 92 -8.54 3.13 11.57
C TRP A 92 -9.25 3.30 12.90
N THR A 93 -9.04 4.42 13.60
CA THR A 93 -9.61 4.66 14.92
C THR A 93 -10.11 6.09 15.04
N ILE A 94 -11.34 6.28 15.50
CA ILE A 94 -11.83 7.61 15.88
C ILE A 94 -11.06 8.05 17.12
N VAL A 95 -10.31 9.15 17.03
CA VAL A 95 -9.50 9.67 18.14
C VAL A 95 -10.04 10.99 18.71
N MET A 96 -10.91 11.67 17.97
CA MET A 96 -11.63 12.86 18.47
C MET A 96 -13.00 12.94 17.81
N GLY A 97 -14.02 13.23 18.62
CA GLY A 97 -15.41 13.31 18.17
C GLY A 97 -16.15 11.99 18.31
N GLU A 98 -17.28 11.90 17.62
CA GLU A 98 -18.10 10.69 17.49
C GLU A 98 -18.01 10.21 16.04
N GLY A 99 -18.71 9.13 15.70
CA GLY A 99 -18.81 8.65 14.33
C GLY A 99 -18.18 7.28 14.14
N THR A 100 -18.03 6.87 12.89
CA THR A 100 -17.58 5.53 12.53
C THR A 100 -16.69 5.54 11.30
N VAL A 101 -15.82 4.54 11.22
CA VAL A 101 -15.03 4.21 10.03
C VAL A 101 -15.42 2.80 9.58
N LEU A 102 -15.64 2.62 8.28
CA LEU A 102 -15.95 1.32 7.71
C LEU A 102 -15.24 1.14 6.37
N PRO A 103 -14.39 0.10 6.22
CA PRO A 103 -13.98 -0.85 7.26
C PRO A 103 -13.06 -0.22 8.32
N ALA A 104 -13.08 -0.73 9.56
CA ALA A 104 -12.17 -0.29 10.63
C ALA A 104 -10.73 -0.82 10.45
N THR A 105 -10.55 -1.85 9.64
CA THR A 105 -9.25 -2.37 9.20
C THR A 105 -9.28 -2.65 7.70
N ALA A 106 -8.24 -2.28 6.96
CA ALA A 106 -8.13 -2.57 5.54
C ALA A 106 -6.69 -2.95 5.17
N GLU A 107 -6.52 -3.85 4.21
CA GLU A 107 -5.20 -4.16 3.64
C GLU A 107 -4.84 -3.19 2.51
N THR A 108 -3.55 -2.89 2.35
CA THR A 108 -3.06 -2.10 1.23
C THR A 108 -3.14 -2.88 -0.09
N ASN A 109 -3.55 -2.21 -1.16
CA ASN A 109 -3.56 -2.78 -2.51
C ASN A 109 -2.15 -2.78 -3.15
N ALA A 110 -2.04 -3.18 -4.43
CA ALA A 110 -0.78 -3.22 -5.19
C ALA A 110 -0.03 -1.86 -5.25
N ASN A 111 -0.73 -0.74 -5.09
CA ASN A 111 -0.16 0.60 -5.04
C ASN A 111 0.23 1.04 -3.60
N GLY A 112 0.11 0.14 -2.63
CA GLY A 112 0.36 0.39 -1.22
C GLY A 112 -0.75 1.20 -0.55
N ILE A 113 -1.94 1.29 -1.15
CA ILE A 113 -3.02 2.17 -0.66
C ILE A 113 -4.08 1.36 0.07
N ALA A 114 -4.46 1.82 1.27
CA ALA A 114 -5.62 1.33 2.01
C ALA A 114 -6.61 2.50 2.21
N THR A 115 -7.91 2.20 2.22
CA THR A 115 -8.96 3.21 2.35
C THR A 115 -10.02 2.83 3.37
N THR A 116 -10.72 3.83 3.91
CA THR A 116 -11.93 3.65 4.73
C THR A 116 -12.93 4.78 4.49
N GLN A 117 -14.23 4.48 4.61
CA GLN A 117 -15.28 5.49 4.62
C GLN A 117 -15.43 6.03 6.05
N TRP A 118 -15.32 7.34 6.22
CA TRP A 118 -15.58 8.00 7.49
C TRP A 118 -16.98 8.64 7.49
N THR A 119 -17.79 8.30 8.49
CA THR A 119 -19.05 8.96 8.82
C THR A 119 -18.84 9.83 10.05
N LEU A 120 -19.12 11.13 9.91
CA LEU A 120 -18.94 12.10 10.99
C LEU A 120 -19.93 11.85 12.14
N GLY A 121 -19.48 12.14 13.35
CA GLY A 121 -20.31 12.15 14.55
C GLY A 121 -21.45 13.15 14.54
N SER A 122 -22.34 13.02 15.52
CA SER A 122 -23.54 13.86 15.65
C SER A 122 -23.24 15.25 16.22
N LYS A 123 -22.07 15.46 16.82
CA LYS A 123 -21.66 16.74 17.41
C LYS A 123 -20.93 17.62 16.39
N PRO A 124 -21.21 18.94 16.37
CA PRO A 124 -20.48 19.87 15.53
C PRO A 124 -19.03 20.03 16.01
N GLY A 125 -18.17 20.52 15.11
CA GLY A 125 -16.78 20.84 15.41
C GLY A 125 -15.79 19.87 14.78
N ASN A 126 -14.54 19.97 15.22
CA ASN A 126 -13.44 19.17 14.68
C ASN A 126 -13.54 17.74 15.18
N GLN A 127 -13.35 16.81 14.26
CA GLN A 127 -13.25 15.38 14.52
C GLN A 127 -11.96 14.84 13.90
N ARG A 128 -11.46 13.73 14.42
CA ARG A 128 -10.18 13.15 13.98
C ARG A 128 -10.21 11.63 13.93
N VAL A 129 -9.56 11.08 12.91
CA VAL A 129 -9.32 9.64 12.74
C VAL A 129 -7.84 9.38 12.64
N ALA A 130 -7.34 8.47 13.45
CA ALA A 130 -5.99 7.94 13.31
C ALA A 130 -5.97 6.74 12.36
N ALA A 131 -4.93 6.65 11.53
CA ALA A 131 -4.59 5.46 10.76
C ALA A 131 -3.23 4.93 11.24
N ALA A 132 -3.18 3.65 11.59
CA ALA A 132 -2.00 3.01 12.18
C ALA A 132 -1.62 1.73 11.45
N VAL A 133 -0.31 1.50 11.36
CA VAL A 133 0.32 0.25 10.93
C VAL A 133 1.28 -0.17 12.04
N ALA A 134 1.32 -1.46 12.39
CA ALA A 134 2.17 -1.96 13.46
C ALA A 134 3.64 -1.60 13.20
N GLY A 135 4.29 -0.99 14.19
CA GLY A 135 5.70 -0.59 14.12
C GLY A 135 5.98 0.74 13.39
N LEU A 136 4.95 1.42 12.85
CA LEU A 136 5.10 2.73 12.19
C LEU A 136 4.45 3.85 13.02
N SER A 137 4.88 5.09 12.76
CA SER A 137 4.21 6.27 13.31
C SER A 137 2.81 6.43 12.71
N THR A 138 1.84 6.71 13.57
CA THR A 138 0.43 6.94 13.18
C THR A 138 0.27 8.27 12.46
N VAL A 139 -0.61 8.31 11.46
CA VAL A 139 -1.07 9.55 10.82
C VAL A 139 -2.50 9.86 11.24
N THR A 140 -2.86 11.15 11.32
CA THR A 140 -4.18 11.57 11.81
C THR A 140 -4.87 12.46 10.79
N PHE A 141 -6.05 12.05 10.37
CA PHE A 141 -6.98 12.83 9.54
C PHE A 141 -7.82 13.76 10.41
N SER A 142 -8.26 14.86 9.81
CA SER A 142 -9.10 15.89 10.39
C SER A 142 -10.33 16.12 9.51
N ALA A 143 -11.46 16.40 10.15
CA ALA A 143 -12.65 16.84 9.45
C ALA A 143 -13.51 17.75 10.34
N GLN A 144 -14.34 18.58 9.72
CA GLN A 144 -15.28 19.46 10.42
C GLN A 144 -16.73 19.01 10.20
N ALA A 145 -17.42 18.69 11.30
CA ALA A 145 -18.86 18.47 11.32
C ALA A 145 -19.59 19.81 11.49
N ARG A 146 -20.52 20.10 10.58
CA ARG A 146 -21.33 21.33 10.58
C ARG A 146 -22.81 21.08 10.36
#